data_AF-A0A519Y7Q0-F1
#
_entry.id   AF-A0A519Y7Q0-F1
#
_cell.length_a   1.000
_cell.length_b   1.000
_cell.length_c   1.000
_cell.angle_alpha   90.00
_cell.angle_beta   90.00
_cell.angle_gamma   90.00
#
_symmetry.space_group_name_H-M   'P 1'
#
loop_
_entity.id
_entity.type
_entity.pdbx_description
1 polymer ?
#
loop_
_entity_poly.entity_id
_entity_poly.type
_entity_poly.pdbx_seq_one_letter_code
_entity_poly.pdbx_strand_id
1 'polypeptide(L)'
;MRCGLCERAVQQTSRHHLVPREEGGRHGETVDLCQPCHSSVHRFLTNRALAQQYHTVEALRAAEELQGYLSWIRKNKVEKIRNRRASS
;
A
#
# COMPACT_ATOMS: atom_id res chain seq x y z
N MET A 1 -5.85 -14.42 -5.71
CA MET A 1 -6.05 -13.77 -4.39
C MET A 1 -6.53 -12.32 -4.57
N ARG A 2 -6.98 -11.62 -3.52
CA ARG A 2 -7.49 -10.23 -3.63
C ARG A 2 -6.58 -9.25 -2.89
N CYS A 3 -6.24 -8.13 -3.52
CA CYS A 3 -5.43 -7.09 -2.89
C CYS A 3 -6.23 -6.32 -1.83
N GLY A 4 -5.70 -6.16 -0.63
CA GLY A 4 -6.35 -5.45 0.48
C GLY A 4 -6.50 -3.94 0.28
N LEU A 5 -5.83 -3.34 -0.71
CA LEU A 5 -5.93 -1.90 -1.00
C LEU A 5 -6.75 -1.60 -2.27
N CYS A 6 -6.36 -2.15 -3.43
CA CYS A 6 -7.10 -1.91 -4.68
C CYS A 6 -8.25 -2.89 -4.92
N GLU A 7 -8.40 -3.93 -4.10
CA GLU A 7 -9.50 -4.91 -4.16
C GLU A 7 -9.61 -5.73 -5.44
N ARG A 8 -8.66 -5.59 -6.37
CA ARG A 8 -8.62 -6.42 -7.58
C ARG A 8 -8.21 -7.86 -7.25
N ALA A 9 -8.70 -8.79 -8.06
CA ALA A 9 -8.14 -10.12 -8.13
C ALA A 9 -6.75 -10.04 -8.80
N VAL A 10 -5.73 -10.57 -8.14
CA VAL A 10 -4.33 -10.53 -8.57
C VAL A 10 -3.69 -11.92 -8.44
N GLN A 11 -2.61 -12.12 -9.19
CA GLN A 11 -1.85 -13.37 -9.15
C GLN A 11 -1.08 -13.54 -7.84
N GLN A 12 -0.48 -12.46 -7.35
CA GLN A 12 0.38 -12.48 -6.16
C GLN A 12 0.20 -11.24 -5.28
N THR A 13 0.35 -11.41 -3.98
CA THR A 13 0.46 -10.34 -2.99
C THR A 13 1.69 -10.54 -2.13
N SER A 14 2.06 -9.46 -1.45
CA SER A 14 3.11 -9.42 -0.44
C SER A 14 2.54 -8.77 0.81
N ARG A 15 2.99 -9.24 1.98
CA ARG A 15 2.61 -8.67 3.27
C ARG A 15 3.19 -7.26 3.41
N HIS A 16 2.32 -6.31 3.73
CA HIS A 16 2.67 -4.94 4.08
C HIS A 16 2.31 -4.67 5.54
N HIS A 17 3.19 -4.03 6.29
CA HIS A 17 2.94 -3.66 7.69
C HIS A 17 2.30 -2.28 7.72
N LEU A 18 1.11 -2.15 8.33
CA LEU A 18 0.37 -0.89 8.38
C LEU A 18 1.09 0.15 9.25
N VAL A 19 1.73 -0.30 10.32
CA VAL A 19 2.76 0.45 11.03
C VAL A 19 4.12 -0.05 10.57
N PRO A 20 5.02 0.80 10.05
CA PRO A 20 6.36 0.38 9.66
C PRO A 20 7.10 -0.29 10.82
N ARG A 21 7.96 -1.26 10.51
CA ARG A 21 8.73 -1.99 11.52
C ARG A 21 9.62 -1.07 12.36
N GLU A 22 10.14 -0.01 11.74
CA GLU A 22 10.98 1.00 12.38
C GLU A 22 10.21 1.82 13.43
N GLU A 23 8.90 1.96 13.25
CA GLU A 23 7.98 2.66 14.16
C GLU A 23 7.33 1.68 15.18
N GLY A 24 7.94 0.51 15.40
CA GLY A 24 7.44 -0.51 16.35
C GLY A 24 6.42 -1.51 15.78
N GLY A 25 6.08 -1.43 14.49
CA GLY A 25 5.07 -2.29 13.86
C GLY A 25 5.47 -3.75 13.60
N ARG A 26 6.57 -4.26 14.17
CA ARG A 26 7.09 -5.62 13.91
C ARG A 26 6.04 -6.73 14.14
N HIS A 27 5.16 -6.54 15.12
CA HIS A 27 4.05 -7.45 15.46
C HIS A 27 2.68 -6.81 15.21
N GLY A 28 2.64 -5.71 14.46
CA GLY A 28 1.43 -4.95 14.19
C GLY A 28 0.57 -5.57 13.09
N GLU A 29 -0.55 -4.90 12.81
CA GLU A 29 -1.47 -5.31 11.76
C GLU A 29 -0.80 -5.26 10.38
N THR A 30 -1.13 -6.26 9.56
CA THR A 30 -0.60 -6.38 8.22
C THR A 30 -1.70 -6.58 7.21
N VAL A 31 -1.45 -6.16 5.97
CA VAL A 31 -2.38 -6.30 4.86
C VAL A 31 -1.67 -6.86 3.63
N ASP A 32 -2.35 -7.75 2.91
CA ASP A 32 -1.84 -8.34 1.67
C ASP A 32 -2.04 -7.40 0.49
N LEU A 33 -0.94 -6.87 -0.06
CA LEU A 33 -0.96 -5.94 -1.17
C LEU A 33 -0.32 -6.53 -2.42
N CYS A 34 -0.90 -6.27 -3.58
CA CYS A 34 -0.21 -6.54 -4.85
C CYS A 34 1.00 -5.62 -5.00
N GLN A 35 2.01 -6.05 -5.76
CA GLN A 35 3.26 -5.28 -5.94
C GLN A 35 3.06 -3.82 -6.37
N PRO A 36 2.13 -3.49 -7.30
CA PRO A 36 1.78 -2.12 -7.64
C PRO A 36 1.33 -1.30 -6.44
N CYS A 37 0.40 -1.84 -5.64
CA CYS A 37 -0.15 -1.14 -4.47
C CYS A 37 0.90 -0.96 -3.39
N HIS A 38 1.66 -2.01 -3.08
CA HIS A 38 2.73 -1.93 -2.09
C HIS A 38 3.77 -0.86 -2.47
N SER A 39 4.16 -0.80 -3.73
CA SER A 39 5.13 0.19 -4.21
C SER A 39 4.55 1.62 -4.22
N SER A 40 3.25 1.76 -4.47
CA SER A 40 2.58 3.07 -4.42
C SER A 40 2.42 3.59 -2.99
N VAL A 41 2.11 2.74 -2.01
CA VAL A 41 1.99 3.17 -0.60
C VAL A 41 3.26 3.90 -0.15
N HIS A 42 4.43 3.30 -0.33
CA HIS A 42 5.71 3.93 0.03
C HIS A 42 6.13 5.09 -0.89
N ARG A 43 5.45 5.29 -2.01
CA ARG A 43 5.69 6.42 -2.91
C ARG A 43 4.88 7.65 -2.49
N PHE A 44 3.64 7.45 -2.03
CA PHE A 44 2.73 8.52 -1.66
C PHE A 44 2.80 8.86 -0.17
N LEU A 45 3.06 7.87 0.68
CA LEU A 45 3.03 8.00 2.13
C LEU A 45 4.40 7.71 2.73
N THR A 46 4.80 8.55 3.68
CA THR A 46 6.01 8.33 4.49
C THR A 46 5.75 7.32 5.60
N ASN A 47 6.81 6.71 6.13
CA ASN A 47 6.70 5.80 7.28
C ASN A 47 6.02 6.46 8.49
N ARG A 48 6.32 7.74 8.75
CA ARG A 48 5.69 8.52 9.84
C ARG A 48 4.19 8.71 9.61
N ALA A 49 3.76 9.02 8.38
CA ALA A 49 2.34 9.16 8.05
C ALA A 49 1.60 7.83 8.20
N LEU A 50 2.21 6.72 7.78
CA LEU A 50 1.66 5.37 7.99
C LEU A 50 1.44 5.07 9.47
N ALA A 51 2.45 5.32 10.32
CA ALA A 51 2.35 5.07 11.75
C ALA A 51 1.29 5.95 12.45
N GLN A 52 1.17 7.22 12.07
CA GLN A 52 0.32 8.18 12.79
C GLN A 52 -1.12 8.22 12.28
N GLN A 53 -1.34 8.20 10.97
CA GLN A 53 -2.62 8.54 10.35
C GLN A 53 -3.24 7.36 9.57
N TYR A 54 -2.40 6.47 9.03
CA TYR A 54 -2.84 5.42 8.10
C TYR A 54 -2.51 4.01 8.60
N HIS A 55 -2.57 3.79 9.92
CA HIS A 55 -2.19 2.54 10.58
C HIS A 55 -3.27 1.45 10.52
N THR A 56 -4.36 1.66 9.78
CA THR A 56 -5.41 0.66 9.49
C THR A 56 -5.65 0.56 7.99
N VAL A 57 -6.23 -0.55 7.53
CA VAL A 57 -6.52 -0.74 6.10
C VAL A 57 -7.55 0.27 5.61
N GLU A 58 -8.55 0.58 6.44
CA GLU A 58 -9.59 1.56 6.17
C GLU A 58 -9.00 2.96 6.04
N ALA A 59 -8.13 3.37 6.96
CA ALA A 59 -7.44 4.66 6.87
C ALA A 59 -6.55 4.73 5.62
N LEU A 60 -5.80 3.67 5.32
CA LEU A 60 -4.97 3.59 4.11
C LEU A 60 -5.81 3.67 2.82
N ARG A 61 -7.01 3.07 2.80
CA ARG A 61 -7.95 3.17 1.67
C ARG A 61 -8.59 4.55 1.56
N ALA A 62 -8.73 5.27 2.66
CA ALA A 62 -9.31 6.60 2.72
C ALA A 62 -8.28 7.73 2.49
N ALA A 63 -6.98 7.43 2.53
CA ALA A 63 -5.91 8.40 2.32
C ALA A 63 -6.12 9.21 1.03
N GLU A 64 -6.15 10.54 1.16
CA GLU A 64 -6.42 11.46 0.05
C GLU A 64 -5.35 11.35 -1.03
N GLU A 65 -4.09 11.20 -0.62
CA GLU A 65 -2.93 11.03 -1.49
C GLU A 65 -3.02 9.78 -2.38
N LEU A 66 -3.81 8.78 -1.96
CA LEU A 66 -4.00 7.52 -2.69
C LEU A 66 -5.25 7.53 -3.58
N GLN A 67 -6.24 8.42 -3.40
CA GLN A 67 -7.53 8.32 -4.09
C GLN A 67 -7.42 8.32 -5.62
N GLY A 68 -6.59 9.20 -6.17
CA GLY A 68 -6.34 9.26 -7.61
C GLY A 68 -5.71 7.96 -8.13
N TYR A 69 -4.72 7.42 -7.40
CA TYR A 69 -4.09 6.15 -7.72
C TYR A 69 -5.07 4.97 -7.63
N LEU A 70 -5.87 4.90 -6.56
CA LEU A 70 -6.85 3.82 -6.32
C LEU A 70 -7.92 3.79 -7.41
N SER A 71 -8.43 4.97 -7.78
CA SER A 71 -9.41 5.12 -8.86
C SER A 71 -8.88 4.62 -10.20
N TRP A 72 -7.62 4.92 -10.49
CA TRP A 72 -6.95 4.46 -11.71
C TRP A 72 -6.62 2.97 -11.67
N ILE A 73 -5.94 2.48 -10.63
CA ILE A 73 -5.46 1.10 -10.58
C ILE A 73 -6.60 0.09 -10.57
N ARG A 74 -7.75 0.40 -9.96
CA ARG A 74 -8.96 -0.45 -9.95
C ARG A 74 -9.47 -0.76 -11.36
N LYS A 75 -9.28 0.16 -12.31
CA LYS A 75 -9.73 0.02 -13.71
C LYS A 75 -8.69 -0.62 -14.63
N ASN A 76 -7.45 -0.75 -14.17
CA ASN A 76 -6.33 -1.19 -15.00
C ASN A 76 -5.77 -2.54 -14.54
N LYS A 77 -5.47 -3.44 -15.48
CA LYS A 77 -4.83 -4.75 -15.20
C LYS A 77 -3.30 -4.63 -15.11
N VAL A 78 -2.81 -3.73 -14.27
CA VAL A 78 -1.36 -3.58 -14.03
C VAL A 78 -0.90 -4.60 -13.00
N GLU A 79 0.09 -5.40 -13.37
CA GLU A 79 0.74 -6.40 -12.50
C GLU A 79 2.07 -5.91 -11.91
N LYS A 80 2.78 -5.02 -12.62
CA LYS A 80 4.03 -4.41 -12.14
C LYS A 80 4.09 -2.94 -12.54
N ILE A 81 4.47 -2.07 -11.61
CA ILE A 81 4.79 -0.67 -11.91
C ILE A 81 6.32 -0.55 -11.91
N ARG A 82 6.90 -0.03 -13.00
CA ARG A 82 8.32 0.36 -13.04
C ARG A 82 8.49 1.65 -12.23
N ASN A 83 8.60 1.54 -10.92
CA ASN A 83 9.04 2.66 -10.08
C ASN A 83 10.57 2.74 -10.16
N ARG A 84 11.11 3.86 -10.66
CA ARG A 84 12.50 4.23 -10.38
C ARG A 84 12.54 4.56 -8.89
N ARG A 85 13.03 3.66 -8.05
CA ARG A 85 13.23 3.92 -6.62
C ARG A 85 14.21 5.08 -6.49
N ALA A 86 13.83 6.16 -5.82
CA ALA A 86 14.81 6.93 -5.06
C ALA A 86 15.04 6.10 -3.79
N SER A 87 16.21 5.50 -3.69
CA SER A 87 16.66 4.80 -2.49
C SER A 87 16.56 5.77 -1.31
N SER A 88 15.85 5.37 -0.25
CA SER A 88 16.11 5.84 1.11
C SER A 88 16.98 4.80 1.79
#